data_AF-A0A8J3D170-F1
#
_entry.id   AF-A0A8J3D170-F1
#
_cell.length_a   1.000
_cell.length_b   1.000
_cell.length_c   1.000
_cell.angle_alpha   90.00
_cell.angle_beta   90.00
_cell.angle_gamma   90.00
#
_symmetry.space_group_name_H-M   'P 1'
#
loop_
_entity.id
_entity.type
_entity.pdbx_description
1 polymer ?
#
loop_
_entity_poly.entity_id
_entity_poly.type
_entity_poly.pdbx_seq_one_letter_code
_entity_poly.pdbx_strand_id
1 'polypeptide(L)' 'MYPQAWRVFMEDVRKEMMCLYQEGLINVTQKGVSIDPAENPKGPVRISRKK' A
#
# COMPACT_ATOMS: atom_id res chain seq x y z
N MET A 1 -15.84 -2.75 -12.97
CA MET A 1 -14.38 -2.64 -12.72
C MET A 1 -13.71 -2.48 -14.07
N TYR A 2 -12.86 -1.47 -14.28
CA TYR A 2 -12.21 -1.19 -15.57
C TYR A 2 -10.85 -1.91 -15.64
N PRO A 3 -10.76 -3.16 -16.13
CA PRO A 3 -9.50 -3.92 -16.19
C PRO A 3 -8.46 -3.30 -17.14
N GLN A 4 -8.85 -2.33 -17.97
CA GLN A 4 -7.97 -1.67 -18.92
C GLN A 4 -7.21 -0.47 -18.29
N ALA A 5 -7.74 0.09 -17.20
CA ALA A 5 -7.27 1.36 -16.63
C ALA A 5 -6.89 1.29 -15.14
N TRP A 6 -6.94 0.11 -14.49
CA TRP A 6 -6.57 -0.01 -13.07
C TRP A 6 -5.19 0.58 -12.74
N ARG A 7 -4.27 0.54 -13.71
CA ARG A 7 -2.91 1.09 -13.58
C ARG A 7 -2.88 2.60 -13.36
N VAL A 8 -3.83 3.38 -13.91
CA VAL A 8 -3.89 4.83 -13.64
C VAL A 8 -4.33 5.14 -12.21
N PHE A 9 -5.09 4.24 -11.58
CA PHE A 9 -5.53 4.41 -10.19
C PHE A 9 -4.50 3.93 -9.17
N MET A 10 -3.42 3.26 -9.60
CA MET A 10 -2.44 2.69 -8.66
C MET A 10 -1.68 3.75 -7.86
N GLU A 11 -1.54 4.96 -8.38
CA GLU A 11 -0.95 6.07 -7.64
C GLU A 11 -1.85 6.52 -6.49
N ASP A 12 -3.15 6.67 -6.74
CA ASP A 12 -4.15 7.01 -5.71
C ASP A 12 -4.27 5.92 -4.65
N VAL A 13 -4.36 4.65 -5.10
CA VAL A 13 -4.40 3.49 -4.19
C VAL A 13 -3.16 3.44 -3.31
N ARG A 14 -1.98 3.79 -3.87
CA ARG A 14 -0.73 3.80 -3.11
C ARG A 14 -0.72 4.91 -2.06
N LYS A 15 -1.21 6.10 -2.41
CA LYS A 15 -1.33 7.23 -1.49
C LYS A 15 -2.27 6.90 -0.33
N GLU A 16 -3.44 6.35 -0.64
CA GLU A 16 -4.43 5.98 0.37
C GLU A 16 -3.94 4.85 1.28
N MET A 17 -3.30 3.83 0.70
CA MET A 17 -2.65 2.77 1.48
C MET A 17 -1.64 3.36 2.47
N MET A 18 -0.77 4.28 2.05
CA MET A 18 0.23 4.85 2.95
C MET A 18 -0.39 5.67 4.07
N CYS A 19 -1.48 6.40 3.80
CA CYS A 19 -2.23 7.13 4.82
C CYS A 19 -2.78 6.16 5.88
N LEU A 20 -3.50 5.11 5.46
CA LEU A 20 -4.02 4.08 6.35
C LEU A 20 -2.92 3.34 7.12
N TYR A 21 -1.75 3.17 6.51
CA TYR A 21 -0.60 2.54 7.15
C TYR A 21 0.01 3.43 8.23
N GLN A 22 0.17 4.73 7.95
CA GLN A 22 0.67 5.72 8.90
C GLN A 22 -0.28 5.93 10.08
N GLU A 23 -1.60 5.84 9.85
CA GLU A 23 -2.62 5.83 10.90
C GLU A 23 -2.63 4.52 11.71
N GLY A 24 -1.88 3.51 11.27
CA GLY A 24 -1.80 2.22 11.93
C GLY A 24 -3.11 1.43 11.85
N LEU A 25 -3.90 1.59 10.78
CA LEU A 25 -5.14 0.84 10.52
C LEU A 25 -4.90 -0.46 9.76
N ILE A 26 -3.83 -0.51 8.96
CA ILE A 26 -3.42 -1.67 8.18
C ILE A 26 -1.96 -2.01 8.45
N ASN A 27 -1.52 -3.18 7.98
CA ASN A 27 -0.13 -3.54 7.89
C ASN A 27 0.29 -3.57 6.42
N VAL A 28 1.45 -2.99 6.11
CA VAL A 28 2.05 -3.04 4.77
C VAL A 28 3.40 -3.74 4.86
N THR A 29 3.58 -4.76 4.02
CA THR A 29 4.83 -5.52 3.94
C THR A 29 5.35 -5.60 2.51
N GLN A 30 6.67 -5.67 2.39
CA GLN A 30 7.35 -5.93 1.14
C GLN A 30 8.35 -7.06 1.35
N LYS A 31 8.30 -8.07 0.47
CA LYS A 31 9.11 -9.31 0.61
C LYS A 31 8.99 -9.96 2.00
N GLY A 32 7.82 -9.84 2.64
CA GLY A 32 7.55 -10.38 3.97
C GLY A 32 8.01 -9.51 5.14
N VAL A 33 8.64 -8.35 4.89
CA VAL A 33 9.13 -7.42 5.92
C VAL A 33 8.23 -6.18 5.97
N SER A 34 7.87 -5.71 7.17
CA SER A 34 7.17 -4.43 7.32
C SER A 34 8.03 -3.30 6.75
N ILE A 35 7.42 -2.45 5.94
CA ILE A 35 8.12 -1.29 5.37
C ILE A 35 8.14 -0.14 6.38
N ASP A 36 9.02 0.84 6.19
CA ASP A 36 8.98 2.06 6.98
C ASP A 36 7.75 2.91 6.56
N PRO A 37 6.85 3.30 7.49
CA PRO A 37 5.72 4.18 7.19
C PRO A 37 6.11 5.56 6.64
N ALA A 38 7.34 6.03 6.90
CA ALA A 38 7.86 7.30 6.41
C ALA A 38 8.39 7.21 4.96
N GLU A 39 8.64 6.00 4.46
CA GLU A 39 9.20 5.79 3.12
C GLU A 39 8.16 5.24 2.14
N ASN A 40 8.15 5.80 0.93
CA ASN A 40 7.33 5.25 -0.14
C ASN A 40 8.00 4.00 -0.72
N PRO A 41 7.39 2.81 -0.62
CA PRO A 41 8.03 1.58 -1.08
C PRO A 41 8.19 1.58 -2.60
N LYS A 42 9.19 0.89 -3.13
CA LYS A 42 9.39 0.75 -4.59
C LYS A 42 8.96 -0.65 -5.02
N GLY A 43 8.08 -0.74 -6.02
CA GLY A 43 7.57 -2.02 -6.52
C GLY A 43 6.40 -2.60 -5.71
N PRO A 44 6.15 -3.92 -5.82
CA PRO A 44 4.98 -4.57 -5.23
C PRO A 44 5.00 -4.63 -3.71
N VAL A 45 3.83 -4.47 -3.11
CA VAL A 45 3.60 -4.52 -1.66
C VAL A 45 2.40 -5.42 -1.36
N ARG A 46 2.26 -5.81 -0.09
CA ARG A 46 1.15 -6.59 0.45
C ARG A 46 0.47 -5.78 1.54
N ILE A 47 -0.85 -5.64 1.45
CA ILE A 47 -1.69 -5.00 2.46
C ILE A 47 -2.41 -6.11 3.23
N SER A 48 -2.39 -6.03 4.56
CA SER A 48 -3.18 -6.91 5.43
C SER A 48 -3.85 -6.11 6.55
N ARG A 49 -4.90 -6.68 7.14
CA ARG A 49 -5.54 -6.08 8.32
C ARG A 49 -4.57 -6.11 9.48
N LYS A 50 -4.62 -5.08 10.32
CA LYS A 50 -4.00 -5.12 11.64
C LYS A 50 -4.65 -6.23 12.46
N LYS A 51 -3.83 -7.06 13.09
CA LYS A 51 -4.30 -8.09 14.03
C LYS A 51 -4.74 -7.44 15.34
#